data_AF-A0A7J3KS31-F1
#
_entry.id   AF-A0A7J3KS31-F1
#
_cell.length_a   1.000
_cell.length_b   1.000
_cell.length_c   1.000
_cell.angle_alpha   90.00
_cell.angle_beta   90.00
_cell.angle_gamma   90.00
#
_symmetry.space_group_name_H-M   'P 1'
#
loop_
_entity.id
_entity.type
_entity.pdbx_description
1 polymer ?
#
loop_
_entity_poly.entity_id
_entity_poly.type
_entity_poly.pdbx_seq_one_letter_code
_entity_poly.pdbx_strand_id
1 'polypeptide(L)'
;MTFVSISFSLLIFPSFNIYSIETNEITLEEAFKQTLLNLYKGPEFVDLKTALPYETISLTERRPSETVITGDDVTEMHTPYWIYYLATGDEDIEAIICTVVESMLKYLDPGTGLIGSYRYDTIQGALLDIDRVKQDAEHGGEALMYSVFPYAWCFKSEKAIVCLENFARAMLECNKDPRYIHFHLYIERLQNGTWIFKDYGKVDPNPDAYCDIMEFWWVLPTLEAAVVTENATLRDQIVERVKLIMDNMIDLQDSTGRLPTVYRMDGSSGYWGKWGLDEAWEPSPDAFSRWIQASYIMHHLTRDEKYIHVLNRFWDWYFNYWDYMGRASEYNVIGEYIFHSYYTGNSTYIPKIYEWASSLGSSTQNRDEVWMIAKALYYAISGDEEALEQALEAEQYYRRINFREYLGYYFYLDPSGHGIASEGDVDFLFRGYISNLILLKNRGQQVHGLLYRDLLALGWLIPEIIHGPYIQNGKIYERYIAWLYEDINNIKLKKVSANEYIAEAEEYLDKAIIAYQNGDYVQVKEYVIQGFNEIQKYRLKIEGEFILSNLLISLFIAIAVLLLVTFHRSISIKLKFYIRKLTRLVDPTLCMKLRDLIDGSQI
;
A
#
# COMPACT_ATOMS: atom_id res chain seq x y z
N MET A 1 -72.16 -15.57 16.23
CA MET A 1 -71.50 -14.29 16.53
C MET A 1 -70.74 -14.41 17.85
N THR A 2 -69.43 -14.64 17.80
CA THR A 2 -68.48 -14.13 18.79
C THR A 2 -67.10 -14.19 18.14
N PHE A 3 -66.49 -13.04 17.91
CA PHE A 3 -65.11 -12.91 17.44
C PHE A 3 -64.18 -13.27 18.60
N VAL A 4 -63.26 -14.21 18.40
CA VAL A 4 -62.09 -14.38 19.26
C VAL A 4 -60.90 -13.87 18.46
N SER A 5 -60.45 -12.68 18.85
CA SER A 5 -59.18 -12.07 18.44
C SER A 5 -58.04 -12.92 18.97
N ILE A 6 -57.33 -13.62 18.09
CA ILE A 6 -56.01 -14.15 18.39
C ILE A 6 -55.01 -13.05 18.01
N SER A 7 -54.52 -12.37 19.04
CA SER A 7 -53.39 -11.45 18.92
C SER A 7 -52.16 -12.26 18.54
N PHE A 8 -51.67 -12.09 17.32
CA PHE A 8 -50.33 -12.54 16.94
C PHE A 8 -49.34 -11.64 17.69
N SER A 9 -48.75 -12.17 18.76
CA SER A 9 -47.57 -11.58 19.39
C SER A 9 -46.51 -11.40 18.31
N LEU A 10 -46.04 -10.17 18.16
CA LEU A 10 -44.90 -9.81 17.33
C LEU A 10 -43.77 -10.82 17.59
N LEU A 11 -43.45 -11.63 16.57
CA LEU A 11 -42.09 -12.10 16.41
C LEU A 11 -41.24 -10.84 16.22
N ILE A 12 -40.57 -10.47 17.31
CA ILE A 12 -39.42 -9.59 17.29
C ILE A 12 -38.45 -10.25 16.31
N PHE A 13 -38.46 -9.78 15.06
CA PHE A 13 -37.30 -9.90 14.21
C PHE A 13 -36.14 -9.35 15.05
N PRO A 14 -34.99 -10.05 15.18
CA PRO A 14 -33.80 -9.32 15.53
C PRO A 14 -33.69 -8.26 14.44
N SER A 15 -33.91 -7.02 14.84
CA SER A 15 -33.46 -5.88 14.07
C SER A 15 -32.07 -6.24 13.58
N PHE A 16 -31.85 -6.10 12.28
CA PHE A 16 -30.51 -5.79 11.82
C PHE A 16 -30.13 -4.52 12.57
N ASN A 17 -29.57 -4.70 13.77
CA ASN A 17 -28.62 -3.77 14.32
C ASN A 17 -27.49 -3.82 13.29
N ILE A 18 -27.61 -2.97 12.27
CA ILE A 18 -26.47 -2.15 11.91
C ILE A 18 -26.05 -1.58 13.25
N TYR A 19 -25.06 -2.24 13.86
CA TYR A 19 -24.35 -1.70 14.99
C TYR A 19 -23.73 -0.40 14.45
N SER A 20 -24.49 0.69 14.51
CA SER A 20 -23.89 1.98 14.81
C SER A 20 -23.42 1.86 16.26
N ILE A 21 -22.34 1.08 16.46
CA ILE A 21 -21.42 1.38 17.54
C ILE A 21 -21.07 2.85 17.34
N GLU A 22 -21.12 3.60 18.42
CA GLU A 22 -20.71 4.99 18.49
C GLU A 22 -19.32 5.15 17.87
N THR A 23 -19.23 5.37 16.56
CA THR A 23 -17.99 5.71 15.84
C THR A 23 -17.54 7.14 16.16
N ASN A 24 -17.97 7.70 17.29
CA ASN A 24 -17.80 9.12 17.62
C ASN A 24 -16.59 9.42 18.51
N GLU A 25 -15.77 8.43 18.93
CA GLU A 25 -14.65 8.71 19.85
C GLU A 25 -13.28 8.13 19.47
N ILE A 26 -13.15 7.32 18.41
CA ILE A 26 -11.80 6.93 17.95
C ILE A 26 -11.14 8.14 17.28
N THR A 27 -9.83 8.36 17.47
CA THR A 27 -9.08 9.43 16.76
C THR A 27 -8.64 8.94 15.38
N LEU A 28 -8.23 9.85 14.50
CA LEU A 28 -7.67 9.50 13.18
C LEU A 28 -6.47 8.57 13.35
N GLU A 29 -5.53 8.95 14.22
CA GLU A 29 -4.30 8.20 14.47
C GLU A 29 -4.56 6.81 15.05
N GLU A 30 -5.53 6.69 15.97
CA GLU A 30 -5.90 5.39 16.55
C GLU A 30 -6.60 4.50 15.52
N ALA A 31 -7.54 5.05 14.73
CA ALA A 31 -8.22 4.29 13.68
C ALA A 31 -7.24 3.77 12.62
N PHE A 32 -6.28 4.62 12.22
CA PHE A 32 -5.28 4.25 11.23
C PHE A 32 -4.26 3.26 11.82
N LYS A 33 -3.80 3.46 13.06
CA LYS A 33 -2.94 2.50 13.76
C LYS A 33 -3.60 1.12 13.84
N GLN A 34 -4.88 1.05 14.23
CA GLN A 34 -5.61 -0.22 14.28
C GLN A 34 -5.65 -0.91 12.91
N THR A 35 -5.84 -0.14 11.84
CA THR A 35 -5.81 -0.67 10.46
C THR A 35 -4.44 -1.29 10.15
N LEU A 36 -3.34 -0.55 10.40
CA LEU A 36 -1.98 -1.06 10.19
C LEU A 36 -1.68 -2.31 11.02
N LEU A 37 -2.03 -2.29 12.31
CA LEU A 37 -1.79 -3.44 13.19
C LEU A 37 -2.62 -4.67 12.76
N ASN A 38 -3.87 -4.50 12.33
CA ASN A 38 -4.71 -5.60 11.88
C ASN A 38 -4.15 -6.31 10.65
N LEU A 39 -3.54 -5.56 9.73
CA LEU A 39 -2.87 -6.09 8.54
C LEU A 39 -1.59 -6.88 8.84
N TYR A 40 -1.14 -6.89 10.09
CA TYR A 40 0.05 -7.64 10.52
C TYR A 40 -0.25 -8.61 11.67
N LYS A 41 -1.52 -8.76 12.06
CA LYS A 41 -1.93 -9.47 13.28
C LYS A 41 -1.99 -10.99 13.15
N GLY A 42 -2.11 -11.55 11.95
CA GLY A 42 -2.39 -12.98 11.79
C GLY A 42 -1.92 -13.61 10.47
N PRO A 43 -1.95 -14.95 10.40
CA PRO A 43 -1.47 -15.72 9.25
C PRO A 43 -2.32 -15.51 7.99
N GLU A 44 -3.45 -14.82 8.09
CA GLU A 44 -4.23 -14.35 6.94
C GLU A 44 -3.50 -13.31 6.11
N PHE A 45 -2.65 -12.50 6.75
CA PHE A 45 -2.08 -11.27 6.18
C PHE A 45 -0.56 -11.32 6.04
N VAL A 46 0.09 -12.14 6.86
CA VAL A 46 1.53 -12.33 6.86
C VAL A 46 1.87 -13.81 6.90
N ASP A 47 2.92 -14.21 6.19
CA ASP A 47 3.52 -15.52 6.45
C ASP A 47 4.24 -15.45 7.78
N LEU A 48 3.63 -15.97 8.85
CA LEU A 48 4.24 -15.93 10.18
C LEU A 48 5.60 -16.65 10.24
N LYS A 49 5.96 -17.49 9.26
CA LYS A 49 7.30 -18.10 9.18
C LYS A 49 8.37 -17.09 8.71
N THR A 50 8.07 -16.21 7.77
CA THR A 50 9.02 -15.19 7.31
C THR A 50 8.74 -13.83 7.91
N ALA A 51 7.56 -13.61 8.48
CA ALA A 51 7.00 -12.31 8.82
C ALA A 51 6.87 -11.36 7.62
N LEU A 52 6.83 -11.90 6.39
CA LEU A 52 6.59 -11.11 5.18
C LEU A 52 5.07 -11.04 4.90
N PRO A 53 4.54 -9.86 4.53
CA PRO A 53 3.14 -9.72 4.16
C PRO A 53 2.83 -10.36 2.80
N TYR A 54 1.59 -10.76 2.59
CA TYR A 54 1.09 -11.23 1.30
C TYR A 54 0.54 -10.09 0.46
N GLU A 55 0.82 -10.07 -0.84
CA GLU A 55 0.34 -9.07 -1.82
C GLU A 55 -1.18 -8.92 -1.80
N THR A 56 -1.85 -10.07 -1.95
CA THR A 56 -3.29 -10.15 -2.12
C THR A 56 -3.87 -11.01 -1.01
N ILE A 57 -4.69 -10.36 -0.20
CA ILE A 57 -5.37 -10.94 0.93
C ILE A 57 -6.86 -10.93 0.63
N SER A 58 -7.52 -12.08 0.70
CA SER A 58 -8.98 -12.05 0.69
C SER A 58 -9.45 -11.71 2.10
N LEU A 59 -9.96 -10.49 2.28
CA LEU A 59 -10.58 -10.10 3.55
C LEU A 59 -11.77 -11.01 3.89
N THR A 60 -12.53 -11.46 2.87
CA THR A 60 -13.63 -12.42 3.03
C THR A 60 -13.17 -13.83 3.39
N GLU A 61 -12.18 -14.37 2.67
CA GLU A 61 -11.78 -15.78 2.81
C GLU A 61 -10.69 -15.98 3.88
N ARG A 62 -10.16 -14.88 4.44
CA ARG A 62 -9.16 -14.89 5.53
C ARG A 62 -7.98 -15.78 5.20
N ARG A 63 -7.49 -15.66 3.98
CA ARG A 63 -6.34 -16.39 3.48
C ARG A 63 -5.62 -15.56 2.45
N PRO A 64 -4.32 -15.80 2.29
CA PRO A 64 -3.62 -15.26 1.15
C PRO A 64 -4.24 -15.84 -0.13
N SER A 65 -4.38 -14.99 -1.15
CA SER A 65 -4.83 -15.44 -2.47
C SER A 65 -3.72 -16.22 -3.19
N GLU A 66 -2.46 -15.98 -2.81
CA GLU A 66 -1.27 -16.64 -3.37
C GLU A 66 -0.38 -17.28 -2.30
N THR A 67 0.41 -18.29 -2.69
CA THR A 67 1.35 -18.99 -1.78
C THR A 67 2.81 -18.63 -2.05
N VAL A 68 3.01 -17.65 -2.93
CA VAL A 68 4.30 -17.11 -3.31
C VAL A 68 4.34 -15.67 -2.84
N ILE A 69 5.44 -15.29 -2.20
CA ILE A 69 5.73 -13.92 -1.81
C ILE A 69 6.83 -13.43 -2.74
N THR A 70 6.58 -12.33 -3.43
CA THR A 70 7.57 -11.60 -4.21
C THR A 70 7.96 -10.34 -3.45
N GLY A 71 9.03 -9.69 -3.91
CA GLY A 71 9.44 -8.47 -3.26
C GLY A 71 8.57 -7.27 -3.65
N ASP A 72 8.02 -7.20 -4.86
CA ASP A 72 7.21 -6.04 -5.30
C ASP A 72 5.99 -5.87 -4.38
N ASP A 73 5.40 -7.01 -4.02
CA ASP A 73 4.33 -7.19 -3.03
C ASP A 73 4.59 -6.41 -1.74
N VAL A 74 5.83 -6.44 -1.23
CA VAL A 74 6.16 -5.93 0.11
C VAL A 74 6.28 -4.41 0.13
N THR A 75 6.82 -3.79 -0.93
CA THR A 75 7.11 -2.34 -0.94
C THR A 75 5.84 -1.50 -0.79
N GLU A 76 4.80 -1.87 -1.54
CA GLU A 76 3.58 -1.08 -1.64
C GLU A 76 2.77 -1.14 -0.35
N MET A 77 2.71 -2.32 0.29
CA MET A 77 2.08 -2.46 1.62
C MET A 77 2.84 -1.74 2.72
N HIS A 78 4.17 -1.61 2.56
CA HIS A 78 5.04 -1.16 3.64
C HIS A 78 5.23 0.35 3.69
N THR A 79 5.01 1.06 2.57
CA THR A 79 5.13 2.54 2.51
C THR A 79 4.28 3.27 3.56
N PRO A 80 2.99 2.94 3.78
CA PRO A 80 2.17 3.59 4.81
C PRO A 80 2.68 3.41 6.25
N TYR A 81 3.35 2.28 6.56
CA TYR A 81 3.95 2.05 7.87
C TYR A 81 5.08 3.04 8.13
N TRP A 82 5.96 3.22 7.14
CA TRP A 82 7.03 4.20 7.23
C TRP A 82 6.51 5.63 7.41
N ILE A 83 5.54 6.06 6.61
CA ILE A 83 4.98 7.42 6.71
C ILE A 83 4.34 7.63 8.09
N TYR A 84 3.59 6.65 8.59
CA TYR A 84 3.01 6.72 9.93
C TYR A 84 4.09 6.78 11.03
N TYR A 85 5.14 5.96 10.92
CA TYR A 85 6.26 5.99 11.86
C TYR A 85 6.96 7.35 11.88
N LEU A 86 7.21 7.96 10.71
CA LEU A 86 7.79 9.30 10.63
C LEU A 86 6.88 10.37 11.26
N ALA A 87 5.56 10.19 11.18
CA ALA A 87 4.58 11.09 11.75
C ALA A 87 4.43 10.97 13.28
N THR A 88 4.71 9.80 13.87
CA THR A 88 4.30 9.47 15.24
C THR A 88 5.41 8.95 16.14
N GLY A 89 6.46 8.35 15.57
CA GLY A 89 7.48 7.60 16.31
C GLY A 89 6.92 6.35 16.99
N ASP A 90 5.80 5.80 16.52
CA ASP A 90 5.13 4.68 17.16
C ASP A 90 6.00 3.42 17.16
N GLU A 91 6.36 2.95 18.36
CA GLU A 91 7.26 1.80 18.56
C GLU A 91 6.69 0.48 18.03
N ASP A 92 5.36 0.37 17.93
CA ASP A 92 4.69 -0.83 17.43
C ASP A 92 4.91 -0.96 15.92
N ILE A 93 4.78 0.17 15.24
CA ILE A 93 5.01 0.29 13.80
C ILE A 93 6.51 0.16 13.49
N GLU A 94 7.38 0.73 14.34
CA GLU A 94 8.83 0.54 14.25
C GLU A 94 9.22 -0.95 14.25
N ALA A 95 8.63 -1.73 15.18
CA ALA A 95 8.92 -3.15 15.31
C ALA A 95 8.50 -3.94 14.06
N ILE A 96 7.37 -3.58 13.45
CA ILE A 96 6.91 -4.18 12.19
C ILE A 96 7.89 -3.84 11.07
N ILE A 97 8.27 -2.56 10.93
CA ILE A 97 9.25 -2.10 9.92
C ILE A 97 10.56 -2.89 10.01
N CYS A 98 11.12 -2.99 11.22
CA CYS A 98 12.35 -3.73 11.44
C CYS A 98 12.21 -5.21 11.07
N THR A 99 11.10 -5.83 11.47
CA THR A 99 10.83 -7.25 11.22
C THR A 99 10.71 -7.53 9.73
N VAL A 100 9.91 -6.74 9.00
CA VAL A 100 9.68 -6.93 7.56
C VAL A 100 10.98 -6.74 6.77
N VAL A 101 11.73 -5.66 7.01
CA VAL A 101 12.95 -5.37 6.25
C VAL A 101 14.05 -6.41 6.53
N GLU A 102 14.29 -6.78 7.79
CA GLU A 102 15.26 -7.85 8.11
C GLU A 102 14.85 -9.20 7.51
N SER A 103 13.55 -9.47 7.43
CA SER A 103 13.04 -10.68 6.78
C SER A 103 13.19 -10.65 5.27
N MET A 104 12.97 -9.51 4.61
CA MET A 104 13.24 -9.36 3.17
C MET A 104 14.72 -9.64 2.89
N LEU A 105 15.63 -9.00 3.65
CA LEU A 105 17.08 -9.20 3.52
C LEU A 105 17.50 -10.65 3.77
N LYS A 106 16.72 -11.43 4.53
CA LYS A 106 17.04 -12.82 4.85
C LYS A 106 16.47 -13.82 3.86
N TYR A 107 15.22 -13.64 3.45
CA TYR A 107 14.46 -14.64 2.72
C TYR A 107 14.33 -14.32 1.23
N LEU A 108 14.47 -13.05 0.85
CA LEU A 108 14.34 -12.58 -0.51
C LEU A 108 15.67 -12.05 -1.09
N ASP A 109 16.67 -11.73 -0.27
CA ASP A 109 18.03 -11.42 -0.76
C ASP A 109 19.00 -12.60 -0.58
N PRO A 110 19.41 -13.30 -1.66
CA PRO A 110 20.51 -14.26 -1.59
C PRO A 110 21.90 -13.58 -1.57
N GLY A 111 21.96 -12.28 -1.27
CA GLY A 111 23.18 -11.46 -1.21
C GLY A 111 23.49 -10.73 -2.51
N THR A 112 22.52 -10.57 -3.41
CA THR A 112 22.68 -9.88 -4.69
C THR A 112 22.14 -8.45 -4.65
N GLY A 113 21.31 -8.11 -3.67
CA GLY A 113 20.62 -6.83 -3.58
C GLY A 113 19.38 -6.72 -4.48
N LEU A 114 18.99 -7.79 -5.18
CA LEU A 114 17.86 -7.81 -6.13
C LEU A 114 16.62 -8.48 -5.53
N ILE A 115 16.14 -7.97 -4.39
CA ILE A 115 15.16 -8.61 -3.52
C ILE A 115 13.86 -9.02 -4.24
N GLY A 116 13.35 -8.23 -5.18
CA GLY A 116 12.07 -8.53 -5.87
C GLY A 116 12.17 -9.56 -6.97
N SER A 117 13.40 -9.88 -7.40
CA SER A 117 13.64 -10.82 -8.51
C SER A 117 13.52 -12.26 -8.02
N TYR A 118 13.44 -12.46 -6.70
CA TYR A 118 13.30 -13.73 -6.03
C TYR A 118 11.89 -13.91 -5.51
N ARG A 119 11.40 -15.14 -5.63
CA ARG A 119 10.05 -15.54 -5.20
C ARG A 119 10.19 -16.57 -4.09
N TYR A 120 9.66 -16.27 -2.93
CA TYR A 120 9.65 -17.18 -1.80
C TYR A 120 8.35 -17.99 -1.79
N ASP A 121 8.46 -19.31 -1.86
CA ASP A 121 7.31 -20.22 -1.74
C ASP A 121 7.11 -20.55 -0.25
N THR A 122 5.94 -20.20 0.27
CA THR A 122 5.63 -20.38 1.70
C THR A 122 5.41 -21.84 2.08
N ILE A 123 4.96 -22.67 1.12
CA ILE A 123 4.73 -24.10 1.32
C ILE A 123 6.07 -24.84 1.40
N GLN A 124 6.97 -24.59 0.43
CA GLN A 124 8.30 -25.18 0.40
C GLN A 124 9.22 -24.57 1.46
N GLY A 125 8.92 -23.33 1.84
CA GLY A 125 9.68 -22.61 2.83
C GLY A 125 11.06 -22.22 2.34
N ALA A 126 11.19 -21.99 1.04
CA ALA A 126 12.44 -21.72 0.32
C ALA A 126 12.18 -20.79 -0.87
N LEU A 127 13.24 -20.16 -1.35
CA LEU A 127 13.20 -19.47 -2.65
C LEU A 127 12.95 -20.49 -3.76
N LEU A 128 12.06 -20.15 -4.68
CA LEU A 128 11.80 -20.95 -5.87
C LEU A 128 13.08 -21.02 -6.70
N ASP A 129 13.50 -22.24 -7.02
CA ASP A 129 14.62 -22.52 -7.93
C ASP A 129 14.12 -22.37 -9.37
N ILE A 130 14.07 -21.13 -9.84
CA ILE A 130 13.56 -20.81 -11.17
C ILE A 130 14.69 -20.37 -12.09
N ASP A 131 15.45 -21.36 -12.55
CA ASP A 131 16.44 -21.32 -13.65
C ASP A 131 15.90 -20.72 -14.99
N ARG A 132 14.62 -20.29 -15.06
CA ARG A 132 13.92 -19.96 -16.32
C ARG A 132 12.85 -18.88 -16.24
N VAL A 133 12.75 -18.10 -15.17
CA VAL A 133 11.82 -16.96 -15.20
C VAL A 133 12.57 -15.77 -15.78
N LYS A 134 12.09 -15.26 -16.91
CA LYS A 134 12.40 -13.89 -17.35
C LYS A 134 12.13 -12.99 -16.15
N GLN A 135 13.18 -12.42 -15.57
CA GLN A 135 13.05 -11.50 -14.46
C GLN A 135 12.87 -10.12 -15.08
N ASP A 136 11.62 -9.67 -15.12
CA ASP A 136 11.30 -8.28 -15.47
C ASP A 136 11.75 -7.41 -14.28
N ALA A 137 12.98 -6.91 -14.36
CA ALA A 137 13.43 -5.82 -13.50
C ALA A 137 12.82 -4.47 -13.90
N GLU A 138 11.86 -4.47 -14.84
CA GLU A 138 10.99 -3.33 -15.09
C GLU A 138 10.08 -3.06 -13.88
N HIS A 139 9.87 -4.06 -12.99
CA HIS A 139 9.05 -3.92 -11.78
C HIS A 139 9.62 -4.59 -10.52
N GLY A 140 10.73 -5.34 -10.64
CA GLY A 140 10.98 -6.50 -9.81
C GLY A 140 12.16 -6.43 -8.83
N GLY A 141 12.63 -5.30 -8.35
CA GLY A 141 13.67 -5.34 -7.29
C GLY A 141 14.15 -4.01 -6.77
N GLU A 142 14.09 -3.00 -7.62
CA GLU A 142 14.40 -1.61 -7.33
C GLU A 142 13.32 -0.95 -6.47
N ALA A 143 12.04 -1.31 -6.64
CA ALA A 143 10.94 -0.82 -5.81
C ALA A 143 11.20 -1.04 -4.31
N LEU A 144 11.74 -2.21 -3.96
CA LEU A 144 12.05 -2.58 -2.58
C LEU A 144 13.18 -1.79 -1.98
N MET A 145 14.09 -1.30 -2.81
CA MET A 145 15.18 -0.48 -2.32
C MET A 145 14.64 0.82 -1.70
N TYR A 146 13.47 1.30 -2.13
CA TYR A 146 12.79 2.43 -1.48
C TYR A 146 12.34 2.14 -0.04
N SER A 147 12.24 0.86 0.37
CA SER A 147 12.04 0.47 1.78
C SER A 147 13.36 0.12 2.50
N VAL A 148 14.37 -0.34 1.77
CA VAL A 148 15.70 -0.68 2.33
C VAL A 148 16.52 0.59 2.62
N PHE A 149 16.49 1.59 1.75
CA PHE A 149 17.18 2.87 1.94
C PHE A 149 16.80 3.60 3.22
N PRO A 150 15.52 3.92 3.50
CA PRO A 150 15.16 4.54 4.76
C PRO A 150 15.55 3.66 5.96
N TYR A 151 15.51 2.33 5.83
CA TYR A 151 16.00 1.43 6.89
C TYR A 151 17.51 1.56 7.13
N ALA A 152 18.31 1.49 6.07
CA ALA A 152 19.75 1.68 6.10
C ALA A 152 20.13 3.05 6.67
N TRP A 153 19.40 4.09 6.28
CA TRP A 153 19.69 5.44 6.70
C TRP A 153 19.24 5.75 8.13
N CYS A 154 18.00 5.40 8.51
CA CYS A 154 17.44 5.68 9.84
C CYS A 154 18.03 4.79 10.93
N PHE A 155 18.13 3.49 10.67
CA PHE A 155 18.57 2.49 11.66
C PHE A 155 20.05 2.17 11.57
N LYS A 156 20.77 2.69 10.55
CA LYS A 156 22.18 2.39 10.30
C LYS A 156 22.44 0.88 10.19
N SER A 157 21.48 0.13 9.64
CA SER A 157 21.59 -1.32 9.50
C SER A 157 22.70 -1.66 8.50
N GLU A 158 23.78 -2.27 8.99
CA GLU A 158 24.90 -2.73 8.15
C GLU A 158 24.41 -3.68 7.05
N LYS A 159 23.46 -4.57 7.35
CA LYS A 159 22.91 -5.50 6.35
C LYS A 159 22.17 -4.78 5.23
N ALA A 160 21.36 -3.77 5.58
CA ALA A 160 20.62 -2.98 4.60
C ALA A 160 21.57 -2.14 3.73
N ILE A 161 22.61 -1.55 4.34
CA ILE A 161 23.67 -0.86 3.60
C ILE A 161 24.35 -1.82 2.63
N VAL A 162 24.77 -3.00 3.08
CA VAL A 162 25.40 -4.02 2.22
C VAL A 162 24.48 -4.46 1.08
N CYS A 163 23.17 -4.61 1.33
CA CYS A 163 22.19 -4.90 0.29
C CYS A 163 22.16 -3.81 -0.79
N LEU A 164 22.08 -2.54 -0.40
CA LEU A 164 22.12 -1.40 -1.33
C LEU A 164 23.45 -1.34 -2.09
N GLU A 165 24.58 -1.62 -1.43
CA GLU A 165 25.88 -1.70 -2.09
C GLU A 165 25.94 -2.81 -3.13
N ASN A 166 25.38 -3.99 -2.82
CA ASN A 166 25.34 -5.12 -3.75
C ASN A 166 24.44 -4.81 -4.95
N PHE A 167 23.27 -4.21 -4.71
CA PHE A 167 22.40 -3.70 -5.78
C PHE A 167 23.16 -2.73 -6.69
N ALA A 168 23.82 -1.72 -6.12
CA ALA A 168 24.58 -0.73 -6.88
C ALA A 168 25.72 -1.37 -7.67
N ARG A 169 26.45 -2.33 -7.10
CA ARG A 169 27.51 -3.08 -7.82
C ARG A 169 26.93 -3.88 -8.99
N ALA A 170 25.78 -4.52 -8.81
CA ALA A 170 25.10 -5.24 -9.88
C ALA A 170 24.69 -4.27 -11.00
N MET A 171 24.09 -3.12 -10.67
CA MET A 171 23.70 -2.10 -11.65
C MET A 171 24.92 -1.52 -12.40
N LEU A 172 26.01 -1.24 -11.69
CA LEU A 172 27.26 -0.77 -12.30
C LEU A 172 27.91 -1.82 -13.20
N GLU A 173 27.92 -3.10 -12.80
CA GLU A 173 28.48 -4.18 -13.61
C GLU A 173 27.68 -4.40 -14.89
N CYS A 174 26.36 -4.38 -14.75
CA CYS A 174 25.42 -4.42 -15.85
C CYS A 174 25.70 -3.24 -16.79
N ASN A 175 25.70 -2.01 -16.28
CA ASN A 175 25.79 -0.79 -17.09
C ASN A 175 27.22 -0.28 -17.34
N LYS A 176 28.18 -1.19 -17.56
CA LYS A 176 29.61 -0.85 -17.73
C LYS A 176 30.07 -0.57 -19.15
N ASP A 177 29.24 -0.85 -20.16
CA ASP A 177 29.63 -0.66 -21.56
C ASP A 177 29.62 0.84 -21.90
N PRO A 178 30.77 1.43 -22.25
CA PRO A 178 30.89 2.88 -22.44
C PRO A 178 30.19 3.40 -23.70
N ARG A 179 29.66 2.51 -24.56
CA ARG A 179 28.85 2.91 -25.72
C ARG A 179 27.45 3.36 -25.33
N TYR A 180 26.99 2.99 -24.14
CA TYR A 180 25.65 3.30 -23.65
C TYR A 180 25.68 4.36 -22.55
N ILE A 181 24.97 5.44 -22.80
CA ILE A 181 24.66 6.49 -21.83
C ILE A 181 23.39 6.10 -21.07
N HIS A 182 22.29 5.74 -21.77
CA HIS A 182 21.02 5.35 -21.15
C HIS A 182 20.77 3.84 -21.20
N PHE A 183 19.95 3.34 -20.27
CA PHE A 183 19.69 1.92 -20.12
C PHE A 183 18.31 1.60 -19.50
N HIS A 184 17.46 0.86 -20.23
CA HIS A 184 16.19 0.29 -19.74
C HIS A 184 16.40 -1.17 -19.30
N LEU A 185 15.91 -1.55 -18.12
CA LEU A 185 16.25 -2.82 -17.48
C LEU A 185 15.42 -4.04 -17.92
N TYR A 186 16.09 -4.99 -18.58
CA TYR A 186 15.84 -6.42 -18.32
C TYR A 186 17.17 -7.13 -18.03
N ILE A 187 17.25 -7.81 -16.89
CA ILE A 187 18.45 -8.54 -16.45
C ILE A 187 18.14 -10.03 -16.27
N GLU A 188 19.13 -10.86 -16.51
CA GLU A 188 19.11 -12.31 -16.26
C GLU A 188 20.37 -12.72 -15.52
N ARG A 189 20.23 -13.61 -14.54
CA ARG A 189 21.38 -14.27 -13.93
C ARG A 189 21.71 -15.55 -14.68
N LEU A 190 22.91 -15.62 -15.24
CA LEU A 190 23.45 -16.85 -15.82
C LEU A 190 23.79 -17.87 -14.73
N GLN A 191 23.86 -19.16 -15.12
CA GLN A 191 24.23 -20.27 -14.23
C GLN A 191 25.60 -20.11 -13.56
N ASN A 192 26.51 -19.34 -14.17
CA ASN A 192 27.82 -19.03 -13.61
C ASN A 192 27.77 -17.87 -12.59
N GLY A 193 26.57 -17.35 -12.28
CA GLY A 193 26.33 -16.27 -11.33
C GLY A 193 26.42 -14.86 -11.93
N THR A 194 26.82 -14.71 -13.21
CA THR A 194 26.97 -13.42 -13.89
C THR A 194 25.62 -12.85 -14.29
N TRP A 195 25.43 -11.54 -14.08
CA TRP A 195 24.27 -10.82 -14.58
C TRP A 195 24.50 -10.37 -16.03
N ILE A 196 23.51 -10.60 -16.89
CA ILE A 196 23.51 -10.14 -18.28
C ILE A 196 22.21 -9.42 -18.59
N PHE A 197 22.26 -8.58 -19.62
CA PHE A 197 21.07 -7.94 -20.14
C PHE A 197 20.32 -8.79 -21.14
N LYS A 198 19.01 -8.57 -21.19
CA LYS A 198 18.16 -8.94 -22.31
C LYS A 198 17.44 -7.68 -22.81
N ASP A 199 17.29 -7.54 -24.11
CA ASP A 199 16.32 -6.60 -24.66
C ASP A 199 14.94 -7.27 -24.68
N TYR A 200 13.85 -6.52 -24.69
CA TYR A 200 12.50 -7.10 -24.77
C TYR A 200 12.33 -7.83 -26.11
N GLY A 201 12.56 -9.15 -26.09
CA GLY A 201 12.71 -9.94 -27.31
C GLY A 201 14.17 -10.03 -27.74
N LYS A 202 14.57 -11.19 -28.25
CA LYS A 202 15.95 -11.61 -28.57
C LYS A 202 16.66 -10.71 -29.62
N VAL A 203 16.95 -9.46 -29.29
CA VAL A 203 17.61 -8.50 -30.18
C VAL A 203 19.00 -8.21 -29.61
N ASP A 204 20.00 -8.20 -30.48
CA ASP A 204 21.37 -7.84 -30.10
C ASP A 204 21.42 -6.39 -29.61
N PRO A 205 22.35 -6.03 -28.69
CA PRO A 205 22.49 -4.67 -28.18
C PRO A 205 22.55 -3.64 -29.31
N ASN A 206 21.51 -2.82 -29.46
CA ASN A 206 21.37 -1.87 -30.54
C ASN A 206 21.50 -0.44 -30.00
N PRO A 207 22.53 0.34 -30.37
CA PRO A 207 22.63 1.75 -29.97
C PRO A 207 21.49 2.63 -30.51
N ASP A 208 20.75 2.17 -31.54
CA ASP A 208 19.50 2.79 -31.99
C ASP A 208 18.28 2.40 -31.13
N ALA A 209 18.45 1.58 -30.08
CA ALA A 209 17.40 1.26 -29.12
C ALA A 209 17.10 2.46 -28.22
N TYR A 210 15.89 2.43 -27.67
CA TYR A 210 15.38 3.50 -26.82
C TYR A 210 15.23 3.03 -25.38
N CYS A 211 15.46 3.95 -24.47
CA CYS A 211 15.14 3.87 -23.06
C CYS A 211 14.08 4.94 -22.76
N ASP A 212 13.37 4.86 -21.64
CA ASP A 212 12.41 5.89 -21.22
C ASP A 212 12.76 6.42 -19.84
N ILE A 213 11.97 7.39 -19.35
CA ILE A 213 12.18 8.01 -18.05
C ILE A 213 12.13 7.02 -16.87
N MET A 214 11.63 5.80 -17.07
CA MET A 214 11.64 4.74 -16.05
C MET A 214 13.04 4.20 -15.76
N GLU A 215 14.07 4.57 -16.54
CA GLU A 215 15.48 4.40 -16.16
C GLU A 215 15.76 4.84 -14.72
N PHE A 216 15.05 5.87 -14.24
CA PHE A 216 15.28 6.40 -12.91
C PHE A 216 14.86 5.47 -11.78
N TRP A 217 14.12 4.40 -12.08
CA TRP A 217 13.72 3.42 -11.08
C TRP A 217 14.90 2.64 -10.52
N TRP A 218 15.97 2.44 -11.29
CA TRP A 218 17.21 1.84 -10.78
C TRP A 218 18.29 2.87 -10.45
N VAL A 219 18.31 4.01 -11.14
CA VAL A 219 19.27 5.10 -10.86
C VAL A 219 19.08 5.61 -9.44
N LEU A 220 17.84 5.83 -9.01
CA LEU A 220 17.56 6.38 -7.69
C LEU A 220 18.06 5.47 -6.55
N PRO A 221 17.71 4.16 -6.49
CA PRO A 221 18.29 3.24 -5.51
C PRO A 221 19.82 3.10 -5.56
N THR A 222 20.41 3.23 -6.75
CA THR A 222 21.87 3.22 -6.90
C THR A 222 22.47 4.47 -6.25
N LEU A 223 21.87 5.65 -6.44
CA LEU A 223 22.26 6.88 -5.75
C LEU A 223 22.03 6.82 -4.24
N GLU A 224 20.93 6.23 -3.80
CA GLU A 224 20.64 6.00 -2.38
C GLU A 224 21.74 5.17 -1.71
N ALA A 225 22.29 4.16 -2.40
CA ALA A 225 23.46 3.42 -1.93
C ALA A 225 24.69 4.33 -1.74
N ALA A 226 24.92 5.29 -2.65
CA ALA A 226 26.03 6.25 -2.53
C ALA A 226 25.91 7.17 -1.31
N VAL A 227 24.67 7.47 -0.87
CA VAL A 227 24.39 8.27 0.32
C VAL A 227 24.76 7.52 1.61
N VAL A 228 24.47 6.22 1.70
CA VAL A 228 24.65 5.44 2.95
C VAL A 228 25.93 4.63 3.03
N THR A 229 26.57 4.33 1.90
CA THR A 229 27.81 3.54 1.88
C THR A 229 28.96 4.26 2.57
N GLU A 230 29.80 3.52 3.30
CA GLU A 230 31.10 4.00 3.79
C GLU A 230 32.23 3.79 2.76
N ASN A 231 31.96 3.03 1.71
CA ASN A 231 32.93 2.71 0.66
C ASN A 231 33.06 3.88 -0.32
N ALA A 232 34.06 4.74 -0.10
CA ALA A 232 34.32 5.91 -0.95
C ALA A 232 34.53 5.54 -2.43
N THR A 233 35.22 4.43 -2.72
CA THR A 233 35.44 3.99 -4.11
C THR A 233 34.13 3.60 -4.80
N LEU A 234 33.24 2.87 -4.11
CA LEU A 234 31.93 2.53 -4.66
C LEU A 234 31.08 3.79 -4.84
N ARG A 235 31.10 4.70 -3.87
CA ARG A 235 30.40 5.99 -3.95
C ARG A 235 30.83 6.77 -5.19
N ASP A 236 32.12 6.90 -5.43
CA ASP A 236 32.67 7.62 -6.58
C ASP A 236 32.25 6.95 -7.90
N GLN A 237 32.31 5.62 -7.99
CA GLN A 237 31.85 4.86 -9.17
C GLN A 237 30.37 5.08 -9.47
N ILE A 238 29.52 5.09 -8.45
CA ILE A 238 28.09 5.39 -8.58
C ILE A 238 27.90 6.80 -9.12
N VAL A 239 28.51 7.79 -8.46
CA VAL A 239 28.35 9.21 -8.82
C VAL A 239 28.83 9.48 -10.24
N GLU A 240 29.97 8.91 -10.64
CA GLU A 240 30.49 9.04 -12.01
C GLU A 240 29.56 8.45 -13.05
N ARG A 241 29.00 7.26 -12.80
CA ARG A 241 28.06 6.61 -13.74
C ARG A 241 26.76 7.41 -13.85
N VAL A 242 26.18 7.81 -12.73
CA VAL A 242 24.89 8.53 -12.73
C VAL A 242 25.05 9.95 -13.29
N LYS A 243 26.20 10.60 -13.04
CA LYS A 243 26.55 11.87 -13.67
C LYS A 243 26.48 11.80 -15.20
N LEU A 244 26.95 10.72 -15.82
CA LEU A 244 26.89 10.56 -17.27
C LEU A 244 25.44 10.57 -17.79
N ILE A 245 24.53 9.86 -17.11
CA ILE A 245 23.10 9.78 -17.45
C ILE A 245 22.45 11.16 -17.28
N MET A 246 22.62 11.76 -16.10
CA MET A 246 21.95 13.00 -15.75
C MET A 246 22.46 14.19 -16.56
N ASP A 247 23.78 14.29 -16.79
CA ASP A 247 24.36 15.36 -17.61
C ASP A 247 23.83 15.28 -19.05
N ASN A 248 23.68 14.08 -19.62
CA ASN A 248 23.08 13.92 -20.94
C ASN A 248 21.62 14.39 -20.99
N MET A 249 20.81 14.05 -19.99
CA MET A 249 19.41 14.53 -19.93
C MET A 249 19.32 16.06 -19.81
N ILE A 250 20.21 16.67 -19.03
CA ILE A 250 20.28 18.13 -18.87
C ILE A 250 20.57 18.79 -20.22
N ASP A 251 21.49 18.22 -21.00
CA ASP A 251 21.84 18.69 -22.34
C ASP A 251 20.69 18.52 -23.34
N LEU A 252 19.84 17.51 -23.14
CA LEU A 252 18.66 17.27 -23.96
C LEU A 252 17.43 18.07 -23.52
N GLN A 253 17.45 18.76 -22.38
CA GLN A 253 16.34 19.61 -21.94
C GLN A 253 16.14 20.77 -22.93
N ASP A 254 14.90 20.97 -23.39
CA ASP A 254 14.61 21.99 -24.40
C ASP A 254 14.58 23.41 -23.82
N SER A 255 14.41 24.41 -24.69
CA SER A 255 14.35 25.81 -24.29
C SER A 255 13.13 26.16 -23.43
N THR A 256 12.09 25.33 -23.42
CA THR A 256 10.92 25.53 -22.56
C THR A 256 11.13 24.95 -21.17
N GLY A 257 12.16 24.11 -20.99
CA GLY A 257 12.44 23.38 -19.76
C GLY A 257 11.83 21.99 -19.72
N ARG A 258 11.20 21.54 -20.80
CA ARG A 258 10.71 20.17 -20.92
C ARG A 258 11.90 19.22 -20.96
N LEU A 259 11.74 17.98 -20.47
CA LEU A 259 12.66 16.86 -20.74
C LEU A 259 12.08 15.80 -21.71
N PRO A 260 12.94 15.10 -22.48
CA PRO A 260 12.50 13.96 -23.26
C PRO A 260 11.93 12.88 -22.35
N THR A 261 11.05 12.06 -22.88
CA THR A 261 10.44 10.94 -22.14
C THR A 261 11.04 9.62 -22.58
N VAL A 262 11.67 9.63 -23.74
CA VAL A 262 12.35 8.51 -24.38
C VAL A 262 13.72 9.00 -24.84
N TYR A 263 14.76 8.24 -24.55
CA TYR A 263 16.16 8.54 -24.81
C TYR A 263 16.76 7.47 -25.72
N ARG A 264 17.66 7.83 -26.62
CA ARG A 264 18.48 6.81 -27.29
C ARG A 264 19.53 6.30 -26.31
N MET A 265 19.80 5.00 -26.34
CA MET A 265 20.77 4.41 -25.39
C MET A 265 22.18 5.00 -25.53
N ASP A 266 22.56 5.54 -26.70
CA ASP A 266 23.83 6.23 -26.92
C ASP A 266 23.87 7.70 -26.42
N GLY A 267 22.75 8.21 -25.89
CA GLY A 267 22.59 9.59 -25.41
C GLY A 267 22.42 10.64 -26.52
N SER A 268 22.19 10.21 -27.77
CA SER A 268 21.73 11.12 -28.81
C SER A 268 20.25 11.46 -28.65
N SER A 269 19.77 12.48 -29.39
CA SER A 269 18.48 13.12 -29.16
C SER A 269 17.32 12.12 -29.07
N GLY A 270 16.61 12.19 -27.94
CA GLY A 270 15.42 11.41 -27.66
C GLY A 270 14.13 11.95 -28.27
N TYR A 271 13.01 11.34 -27.88
CA TYR A 271 11.65 11.75 -28.26
C TYR A 271 10.88 12.32 -27.08
N TRP A 272 9.95 13.21 -27.41
CA TRP A 272 9.18 14.03 -26.48
C TRP A 272 7.74 13.49 -26.25
N GLY A 273 7.54 12.16 -26.26
CA GLY A 273 6.25 11.48 -25.94
C GLY A 273 6.35 9.93 -25.82
N LYS A 274 5.23 9.15 -25.54
CA LYS A 274 5.25 7.63 -25.53
C LYS A 274 6.08 7.21 -26.73
N TRP A 275 7.08 6.36 -26.58
CA TRP A 275 7.31 5.24 -27.51
C TRP A 275 7.06 5.52 -29.03
N GLY A 276 8.13 5.76 -29.80
CA GLY A 276 8.07 6.25 -31.19
C GLY A 276 7.11 5.55 -32.17
N LEU A 277 6.72 6.27 -33.25
CA LEU A 277 5.69 5.97 -34.27
C LEU A 277 4.24 6.29 -33.80
N ASP A 278 3.76 7.49 -34.18
CA ASP A 278 2.38 8.02 -34.19
C ASP A 278 1.51 8.05 -32.91
N GLU A 279 1.79 7.35 -31.81
CA GLU A 279 0.91 7.39 -30.62
C GLU A 279 1.68 7.45 -29.30
N ALA A 280 1.92 8.68 -28.84
CA ALA A 280 2.83 9.06 -27.77
C ALA A 280 2.13 9.63 -26.48
N TRP A 281 2.31 9.07 -25.26
CA TRP A 281 1.73 9.46 -23.93
C TRP A 281 2.44 10.77 -23.68
N GLU A 282 1.67 11.81 -23.40
CA GLU A 282 2.15 12.84 -22.50
C GLU A 282 2.28 12.12 -21.15
N PRO A 283 3.49 11.75 -20.67
CA PRO A 283 3.56 11.07 -19.39
C PRO A 283 3.04 12.03 -18.32
N SER A 284 2.33 11.45 -17.35
CA SER A 284 2.02 12.17 -16.12
C SER A 284 3.32 12.74 -15.55
N PRO A 285 3.31 13.95 -14.97
CA PRO A 285 4.43 14.53 -14.25
C PRO A 285 5.00 13.58 -13.18
N ASP A 286 4.17 12.66 -12.66
CA ASP A 286 4.59 11.56 -11.77
C ASP A 286 5.73 10.70 -12.34
N ALA A 287 5.80 10.53 -13.66
CA ALA A 287 6.86 9.76 -14.32
C ALA A 287 8.26 10.37 -14.10
N PHE A 288 8.33 11.67 -13.79
CA PHE A 288 9.59 12.38 -13.53
C PHE A 288 10.00 12.35 -12.06
N SER A 289 9.16 11.85 -11.15
CA SER A 289 9.39 11.89 -9.71
C SER A 289 10.75 11.31 -9.29
N ARG A 290 11.15 10.16 -9.87
CA ARG A 290 12.44 9.54 -9.53
C ARG A 290 13.64 10.30 -10.09
N TRP A 291 13.48 10.97 -11.22
CA TRP A 291 14.48 11.90 -11.76
C TRP A 291 14.60 13.17 -10.91
N ILE A 292 13.48 13.73 -10.45
CA ILE A 292 13.46 14.87 -9.52
C ILE A 292 14.24 14.51 -8.25
N GLN A 293 13.97 13.34 -7.68
CA GLN A 293 14.64 12.85 -6.48
C GLN A 293 16.14 12.62 -6.70
N ALA A 294 16.51 11.94 -7.78
CA ALA A 294 17.90 11.74 -8.18
C ALA A 294 18.65 13.08 -8.34
N SER A 295 17.99 14.12 -8.86
CA SER A 295 18.58 15.45 -9.04
C SER A 295 18.95 16.10 -7.70
N TYR A 296 18.10 16.01 -6.68
CA TYR A 296 18.43 16.50 -5.34
C TYR A 296 19.57 15.71 -4.69
N ILE A 297 19.58 14.38 -4.83
CA ILE A 297 20.65 13.54 -4.29
C ILE A 297 21.98 13.85 -4.98
N MET A 298 21.98 13.99 -6.31
CA MET A 298 23.18 14.37 -7.06
C MET A 298 23.68 15.76 -6.68
N HIS A 299 22.79 16.74 -6.53
CA HIS A 299 23.17 18.05 -6.01
C HIS A 299 23.78 17.94 -4.60
N HIS A 300 23.21 17.15 -3.71
CA HIS A 300 23.78 16.95 -2.37
C HIS A 300 25.18 16.32 -2.41
N LEU A 301 25.36 15.27 -3.21
CA LEU A 301 26.61 14.51 -3.31
C LEU A 301 27.73 15.30 -4.00
N THR A 302 27.38 16.11 -5.00
CA THR A 302 28.37 16.79 -5.87
C THR A 302 28.52 18.29 -5.62
N ARG A 303 27.51 18.94 -5.04
CA ARG A 303 27.37 20.40 -4.93
C ARG A 303 27.34 21.12 -6.28
N ASP A 304 27.00 20.42 -7.37
CA ASP A 304 26.89 21.00 -8.70
C ASP A 304 25.48 21.56 -8.94
N GLU A 305 25.38 22.89 -9.00
CA GLU A 305 24.11 23.64 -9.13
C GLU A 305 23.33 23.33 -10.41
N LYS A 306 23.97 22.75 -11.43
CA LYS A 306 23.28 22.40 -12.68
C LYS A 306 22.11 21.43 -12.45
N TYR A 307 22.21 20.55 -11.45
CA TYR A 307 21.15 19.60 -11.07
C TYR A 307 19.93 20.30 -10.44
N ILE A 308 20.10 21.51 -9.92
CA ILE A 308 18.99 22.35 -9.44
C ILE A 308 18.48 23.26 -10.55
N HIS A 309 19.38 23.79 -11.39
CA HIS A 309 18.99 24.62 -12.53
C HIS A 309 18.10 23.89 -13.53
N VAL A 310 18.37 22.61 -13.81
CA VAL A 310 17.50 21.77 -14.66
C VAL A 310 16.10 21.63 -14.07
N LEU A 311 15.98 21.47 -12.75
CA LEU A 311 14.69 21.41 -12.05
C LEU A 311 13.94 22.73 -12.11
N ASN A 312 14.63 23.87 -11.92
CA ASN A 312 13.99 25.18 -12.08
C ASN A 312 13.35 25.34 -13.46
N ARG A 313 14.06 24.96 -14.53
CA ARG A 313 13.52 24.97 -15.91
C ARG A 313 12.35 23.99 -16.06
N PHE A 314 12.45 22.80 -15.46
CA PHE A 314 11.36 21.81 -15.48
C PHE A 314 10.09 22.36 -14.81
N TRP A 315 10.23 23.04 -13.66
CA TRP A 315 9.09 23.66 -12.99
C TRP A 315 8.54 24.85 -13.78
N ASP A 316 9.38 25.64 -14.45
CA ASP A 316 8.91 26.66 -15.39
C ASP A 316 8.07 26.03 -16.51
N TRP A 317 8.51 24.90 -17.06
CA TRP A 317 7.74 24.16 -18.05
C TRP A 317 6.41 23.67 -17.47
N TYR A 318 6.45 22.95 -16.34
CA TYR A 318 5.28 22.38 -15.67
C TYR A 318 4.22 23.46 -15.40
N PHE A 319 4.57 24.53 -14.70
CA PHE A 319 3.59 25.55 -14.31
C PHE A 319 3.11 26.46 -15.44
N ASN A 320 3.80 26.53 -16.58
CA ASN A 320 3.41 27.38 -17.71
C ASN A 320 2.72 26.62 -18.85
N TYR A 321 3.00 25.33 -19.02
CA TYR A 321 2.52 24.54 -20.14
C TYR A 321 1.69 23.31 -19.74
N TRP A 322 1.76 22.87 -18.47
CA TRP A 322 0.92 21.79 -17.96
C TRP A 322 -0.42 22.35 -17.48
N ASP A 323 -1.46 22.26 -18.31
CA ASP A 323 -2.79 22.83 -18.09
C ASP A 323 -3.64 22.09 -17.02
N TYR A 324 -3.03 21.19 -16.23
CA TYR A 324 -3.72 20.28 -15.30
C TYR A 324 -3.59 20.62 -13.82
N MET A 325 -3.10 21.82 -13.45
CA MET A 325 -3.22 22.31 -12.08
C MET A 325 -4.70 22.33 -11.66
N GLY A 326 -5.12 21.37 -10.84
CA GLY A 326 -6.56 21.11 -10.69
C GLY A 326 -6.92 19.66 -10.37
N ARG A 327 -6.11 18.70 -10.84
CA ARG A 327 -6.47 17.28 -10.79
C ARG A 327 -6.02 16.61 -9.49
N ALA A 328 -6.88 15.71 -9.05
CA ALA A 328 -6.70 14.76 -7.95
C ALA A 328 -5.33 14.08 -7.88
N SER A 329 -4.80 13.72 -9.03
CA SER A 329 -3.58 12.91 -9.17
C SER A 329 -2.29 13.71 -8.97
N GLU A 330 -2.32 15.05 -9.01
CA GLU A 330 -1.11 15.89 -9.10
C GLU A 330 -0.50 16.27 -7.74
N TYR A 331 -1.07 15.80 -6.62
CA TYR A 331 -0.64 16.23 -5.28
C TYR A 331 0.78 15.79 -4.93
N ASN A 332 1.26 14.64 -5.43
CA ASN A 332 2.64 14.20 -5.23
C ASN A 332 3.61 15.19 -5.88
N VAL A 333 3.36 15.55 -7.15
CA VAL A 333 4.15 16.51 -7.92
C VAL A 333 4.11 17.91 -7.31
N ILE A 334 2.95 18.33 -6.80
CA ILE A 334 2.83 19.58 -6.04
C ILE A 334 3.66 19.52 -4.75
N GLY A 335 3.63 18.40 -4.03
CA GLY A 335 4.49 18.13 -2.88
C GLY A 335 5.98 18.28 -3.22
N GLU A 336 6.42 17.67 -4.32
CA GLU A 336 7.80 17.78 -4.82
C GLU A 336 8.19 19.23 -5.13
N TYR A 337 7.28 20.06 -5.67
CA TYR A 337 7.56 21.48 -5.88
C TYR A 337 7.60 22.28 -4.58
N ILE A 338 6.76 21.96 -3.59
CA ILE A 338 6.84 22.62 -2.27
C ILE A 338 8.20 22.33 -1.64
N PHE A 339 8.66 21.08 -1.72
CA PHE A 339 10.01 20.71 -1.31
C PHE A 339 11.07 21.44 -2.14
N HIS A 340 10.92 21.55 -3.46
CA HIS A 340 11.81 22.33 -4.32
C HIS A 340 11.94 23.78 -3.84
N SER A 341 10.81 24.43 -3.59
CA SER A 341 10.76 25.81 -3.11
C SER A 341 11.44 25.96 -1.76
N TYR A 342 11.26 25.00 -0.84
CA TYR A 342 11.99 24.99 0.43
C TYR A 342 13.49 24.82 0.22
N TYR A 343 13.89 23.79 -0.54
CA TYR A 343 15.27 23.40 -0.75
C TYR A 343 16.11 24.50 -1.43
N THR A 344 15.50 25.21 -2.38
CA THR A 344 16.18 26.24 -3.20
C THR A 344 15.89 27.67 -2.75
N GLY A 345 14.87 27.88 -1.92
CA GLY A 345 14.30 29.21 -1.63
C GLY A 345 13.50 29.81 -2.80
N ASN A 346 13.27 29.07 -3.90
CA ASN A 346 12.54 29.56 -5.07
C ASN A 346 11.04 29.31 -4.95
N SER A 347 10.29 30.32 -4.46
CA SER A 347 8.84 30.24 -4.27
C SER A 347 7.99 30.79 -5.42
N THR A 348 8.54 30.89 -6.64
CA THR A 348 7.90 31.54 -7.80
C THR A 348 6.46 31.06 -8.06
N TYR A 349 6.18 29.76 -7.91
CA TYR A 349 4.88 29.15 -8.20
C TYR A 349 4.06 28.76 -6.97
N ILE A 350 4.56 29.04 -5.75
CA ILE A 350 3.77 28.85 -4.52
C ILE A 350 2.43 29.60 -4.57
N PRO A 351 2.34 30.85 -5.10
CA PRO A 351 1.04 31.52 -5.26
C PRO A 351 0.04 30.77 -6.15
N LYS A 352 0.50 30.06 -7.20
CA LYS A 352 -0.39 29.24 -8.05
C LYS A 352 -0.97 28.06 -7.29
N ILE A 353 -0.17 27.43 -6.42
CA ILE A 353 -0.63 26.35 -5.53
C ILE A 353 -1.67 26.88 -4.53
N TYR A 354 -1.45 28.07 -3.97
CA TYR A 354 -2.43 28.72 -3.10
C TYR A 354 -3.75 29.02 -3.81
N GLU A 355 -3.69 29.59 -5.02
CA GLU A 355 -4.88 29.87 -5.82
C GLU A 355 -5.65 28.59 -6.13
N TRP A 356 -4.95 27.53 -6.54
CA TRP A 356 -5.56 26.22 -6.77
C TRP A 356 -6.24 25.67 -5.52
N ALA A 357 -5.53 25.56 -4.39
CA ALA A 357 -6.10 25.01 -3.15
C ALA A 357 -7.27 25.86 -2.59
N SER A 358 -7.25 27.17 -2.84
CA SER A 358 -8.36 28.08 -2.49
C SER A 358 -9.56 27.94 -3.43
N SER A 359 -9.33 27.60 -4.70
CA SER A 359 -10.38 27.39 -5.72
C SER A 359 -11.22 26.13 -5.47
N LEU A 360 -10.65 25.15 -4.76
CA LEU A 360 -11.36 23.97 -4.24
C LEU A 360 -12.33 24.45 -3.14
N GLY A 361 -13.50 24.93 -3.58
CA GLY A 361 -14.48 25.62 -2.74
C GLY A 361 -14.97 24.80 -1.54
N SER A 362 -15.72 25.45 -0.65
CA SER A 362 -16.25 24.86 0.59
C SER A 362 -17.54 24.04 0.41
N SER A 363 -17.92 23.70 -0.83
CA SER A 363 -19.19 23.01 -1.07
C SER A 363 -19.14 21.59 -0.49
N THR A 364 -20.06 21.32 0.44
CA THR A 364 -20.15 20.07 1.22
C THR A 364 -20.43 18.81 0.39
N GLN A 365 -20.57 18.93 -0.94
CA GLN A 365 -20.86 17.82 -1.85
C GLN A 365 -19.60 17.13 -2.41
N ASN A 366 -18.42 17.76 -2.33
CA ASN A 366 -17.15 17.21 -2.85
C ASN A 366 -16.05 17.15 -1.77
N ARG A 367 -16.38 16.71 -0.54
CA ARG A 367 -15.38 16.37 0.49
C ARG A 367 -14.79 14.97 0.20
N ASP A 368 -14.15 14.83 -0.95
CA ASP A 368 -13.45 13.60 -1.35
C ASP A 368 -12.00 13.58 -0.84
N GLU A 369 -11.30 12.47 -1.09
CA GLU A 369 -9.89 12.27 -0.70
C GLU A 369 -8.96 13.38 -1.24
N VAL A 370 -9.29 13.92 -2.41
CA VAL A 370 -8.52 14.95 -3.11
C VAL A 370 -8.60 16.27 -2.38
N TRP A 371 -9.80 16.68 -2.01
CA TRP A 371 -10.02 17.91 -1.26
C TRP A 371 -9.31 17.87 0.09
N MET A 372 -9.37 16.72 0.79
CA MET A 372 -8.69 16.51 2.07
C MET A 372 -7.18 16.74 1.97
N ILE A 373 -6.51 16.13 0.99
CA ILE A 373 -5.05 16.25 0.82
C ILE A 373 -4.65 17.65 0.33
N ALA A 374 -5.42 18.26 -0.57
CA ALA A 374 -5.14 19.61 -1.04
C ALA A 374 -5.19 20.64 0.10
N LYS A 375 -6.14 20.51 1.03
CA LYS A 375 -6.21 21.37 2.22
C LYS A 375 -5.08 21.11 3.21
N ALA A 376 -4.68 19.85 3.40
CA ALA A 376 -3.53 19.50 4.23
C ALA A 376 -2.20 20.02 3.66
N LEU A 377 -2.03 19.95 2.34
CA LEU A 377 -0.89 20.55 1.62
C LEU A 377 -0.89 22.07 1.76
N TYR A 378 -2.04 22.71 1.59
CA TYR A 378 -2.17 24.15 1.80
C TYR A 378 -1.73 24.56 3.21
N TYR A 379 -2.20 23.85 4.24
CA TYR A 379 -1.76 24.04 5.63
C TYR A 379 -0.24 23.90 5.76
N ALA A 380 0.37 22.86 5.17
CA ALA A 380 1.81 22.63 5.28
C ALA A 380 2.67 23.74 4.64
N ILE A 381 2.11 24.54 3.73
CA ILE A 381 2.79 25.71 3.18
C ILE A 381 2.44 26.98 3.99
N SER A 382 1.16 27.24 4.21
CA SER A 382 0.67 28.51 4.74
C SER A 382 0.70 28.62 6.27
N GLY A 383 0.67 27.48 6.97
CA GLY A 383 0.40 27.42 8.41
C GLY A 383 -1.04 27.77 8.78
N ASP A 384 -1.96 27.79 7.81
CA ASP A 384 -3.38 28.13 8.03
C ASP A 384 -4.13 26.95 8.68
N GLU A 385 -4.31 27.04 10.00
CA GLU A 385 -5.00 26.04 10.80
C GLU A 385 -6.45 25.79 10.34
N GLU A 386 -7.13 26.78 9.72
CA GLU A 386 -8.49 26.56 9.19
C GLU A 386 -8.49 25.52 8.06
N ALA A 387 -7.43 25.50 7.24
CA ALA A 387 -7.29 24.51 6.19
C ALA A 387 -6.98 23.12 6.76
N LEU A 388 -6.22 23.02 7.85
CA LEU A 388 -6.02 21.75 8.54
C LEU A 388 -7.34 21.25 9.14
N GLU A 389 -8.09 22.11 9.83
CA GLU A 389 -9.41 21.77 10.38
C GLU A 389 -10.34 21.26 9.29
N GLN A 390 -10.37 21.95 8.15
CA GLN A 390 -11.09 21.52 6.95
C GLN A 390 -10.69 20.11 6.50
N ALA A 391 -9.39 19.85 6.32
CA ALA A 391 -8.89 18.52 5.94
C ALA A 391 -9.31 17.43 6.95
N LEU A 392 -9.19 17.70 8.25
CA LEU A 392 -9.56 16.77 9.32
C LEU A 392 -11.08 16.53 9.39
N GLU A 393 -11.91 17.53 9.09
CA GLU A 393 -13.36 17.33 8.98
C GLU A 393 -13.72 16.43 7.80
N ALA A 394 -13.03 16.56 6.66
CA ALA A 394 -13.22 15.67 5.52
C ALA A 394 -12.79 14.24 5.85
N GLU A 395 -11.64 14.06 6.52
CA GLU A 395 -11.23 12.75 7.04
C GLU A 395 -12.29 12.16 7.96
N GLN A 396 -12.78 12.94 8.92
CA GLN A 396 -13.75 12.44 9.90
C GLN A 396 -15.04 11.99 9.21
N TYR A 397 -15.49 12.73 8.20
CA TYR A 397 -16.63 12.34 7.37
C TYR A 397 -16.34 11.05 6.62
N TYR A 398 -15.18 10.95 5.98
CA TYR A 398 -14.74 9.77 5.24
C TYR A 398 -14.70 8.53 6.15
N ARG A 399 -14.04 8.64 7.30
CA ARG A 399 -13.91 7.57 8.29
C ARG A 399 -15.25 7.04 8.77
N ARG A 400 -16.25 7.89 9.00
CA ARG A 400 -17.61 7.45 9.36
C ARG A 400 -18.25 6.53 8.31
N ILE A 401 -17.83 6.65 7.05
CA ILE A 401 -18.38 5.88 5.92
C ILE A 401 -17.53 4.63 5.66
N ASN A 402 -16.21 4.76 5.76
CA ASN A 402 -15.27 3.79 5.20
C ASN A 402 -14.47 3.02 6.26
N PHE A 403 -14.44 3.48 7.51
CA PHE A 403 -13.88 2.70 8.61
C PHE A 403 -14.92 1.72 9.15
N ARG A 404 -14.69 0.44 8.87
CA ARG A 404 -15.66 -0.63 9.10
C ARG A 404 -15.02 -1.80 9.81
N GLU A 405 -15.81 -2.39 10.71
CA GLU A 405 -15.47 -3.69 11.27
C GLU A 405 -15.81 -4.77 10.25
N TYR A 406 -14.82 -5.57 9.89
CA TYR A 406 -15.01 -6.79 9.13
C TYR A 406 -14.53 -7.98 9.96
N LEU A 407 -15.49 -8.80 10.40
CA LEU A 407 -15.26 -10.04 11.16
C LEU A 407 -14.37 -9.86 12.42
N GLY A 408 -14.48 -8.73 13.13
CA GLY A 408 -13.72 -8.46 14.36
C GLY A 408 -12.42 -7.68 14.16
N TYR A 409 -12.09 -7.27 12.93
CA TYR A 409 -10.98 -6.38 12.63
C TYR A 409 -11.49 -5.11 11.97
N TYR A 410 -10.87 -3.97 12.27
CA TYR A 410 -11.24 -2.68 11.70
C TYR A 410 -10.27 -2.28 10.58
N PHE A 411 -10.84 -1.82 9.47
CA PHE A 411 -10.10 -1.34 8.29
C PHE A 411 -10.74 -0.08 7.72
N TYR A 412 -9.95 0.74 7.04
CA TYR A 412 -10.47 1.69 6.06
C TYR A 412 -10.70 0.94 4.74
N LEU A 413 -11.90 1.04 4.17
CA LEU A 413 -12.28 0.39 2.92
C LEU A 413 -12.91 1.42 1.98
N ASP A 414 -12.37 1.58 0.77
CA ASP A 414 -12.98 2.42 -0.25
C ASP A 414 -14.32 1.84 -0.75
N PRO A 415 -15.29 2.65 -1.23
CA PRO A 415 -16.50 2.21 -1.92
C PRO A 415 -16.35 1.09 -2.96
N SER A 416 -15.23 1.00 -3.69
CA SER A 416 -14.95 -0.12 -4.59
C SER A 416 -14.64 -1.43 -3.83
N GLY A 417 -14.03 -1.34 -2.64
CA GLY A 417 -13.66 -2.45 -1.76
C GLY A 417 -14.85 -3.06 -1.03
N HIS A 418 -15.95 -2.33 -0.94
CA HIS A 418 -17.24 -2.89 -0.49
C HIS A 418 -17.82 -3.92 -1.46
N GLY A 419 -17.44 -3.88 -2.75
CA GLY A 419 -17.96 -4.76 -3.79
C GLY A 419 -17.08 -5.97 -4.12
N ILE A 420 -15.77 -5.90 -3.86
CA ILE A 420 -14.77 -6.86 -4.34
C ILE A 420 -13.78 -7.17 -3.21
N ALA A 421 -14.21 -7.95 -2.22
CA ALA A 421 -13.32 -8.48 -1.19
C ALA A 421 -12.40 -9.64 -1.69
N SER A 422 -12.07 -9.62 -2.98
CA SER A 422 -11.29 -10.68 -3.67
C SER A 422 -10.00 -10.19 -4.34
N GLU A 423 -9.69 -8.90 -4.34
CA GLU A 423 -8.45 -8.38 -4.91
C GLU A 423 -7.85 -7.33 -3.95
N GLY A 424 -6.58 -7.51 -3.57
CA GLY A 424 -5.87 -6.67 -2.59
C GLY A 424 -5.61 -5.24 -3.06
N ASP A 425 -5.96 -4.91 -4.31
CA ASP A 425 -5.73 -3.60 -4.93
C ASP A 425 -6.52 -2.46 -4.28
N VAL A 426 -7.52 -2.76 -3.46
CA VAL A 426 -8.50 -1.76 -3.03
C VAL A 426 -8.06 -0.90 -1.83
N ASP A 427 -6.83 -1.06 -1.32
CA ASP A 427 -6.41 -0.42 -0.05
C ASP A 427 -5.08 0.38 -0.13
N PHE A 428 -4.28 0.27 -1.20
CA PHE A 428 -2.93 0.87 -1.22
C PHE A 428 -2.89 2.39 -1.39
N LEU A 429 -3.54 2.91 -2.43
CA LEU A 429 -3.58 4.36 -2.68
C LEU A 429 -4.25 5.09 -1.52
N PHE A 430 -5.29 4.48 -0.96
CA PHE A 430 -6.08 5.06 0.12
C PHE A 430 -5.30 5.22 1.44
N ARG A 431 -4.56 4.18 1.87
CA ARG A 431 -3.68 4.27 3.06
C ARG A 431 -2.53 5.26 2.89
N GLY A 432 -2.07 5.45 1.65
CA GLY A 432 -1.12 6.52 1.30
C GLY A 432 -1.65 7.91 1.66
N TYR A 433 -2.90 8.21 1.31
CA TYR A 433 -3.53 9.50 1.63
C TYR A 433 -3.67 9.74 3.13
N ILE A 434 -4.19 8.75 3.87
CA ILE A 434 -4.43 8.92 5.31
C ILE A 434 -3.11 9.04 6.09
N SER A 435 -2.10 8.23 5.75
CA SER A 435 -0.77 8.36 6.37
C SER A 435 -0.13 9.72 6.06
N ASN A 436 -0.23 10.22 4.83
CA ASN A 436 0.23 11.56 4.46
C ASN A 436 -0.50 12.67 5.25
N LEU A 437 -1.82 12.56 5.43
CA LEU A 437 -2.57 13.52 6.25
C LEU A 437 -2.10 13.50 7.71
N ILE A 438 -1.91 12.32 8.30
CA ILE A 438 -1.40 12.19 9.68
C ILE A 438 -0.02 12.85 9.80
N LEU A 439 0.85 12.63 8.82
CA LEU A 439 2.16 13.26 8.79
C LEU A 439 2.07 14.79 8.70
N LEU A 440 1.30 15.32 7.75
CA LEU A 440 1.10 16.76 7.60
C LEU A 440 0.45 17.38 8.84
N LYS A 441 -0.48 16.69 9.48
CA LYS A 441 -1.09 17.11 10.75
C LYS A 441 -0.05 17.20 11.88
N ASN A 442 0.80 16.19 12.02
CA ASN A 442 1.72 16.10 13.16
C ASN A 442 3.00 16.92 12.98
N ARG A 443 3.40 17.17 11.73
CA ARG A 443 4.67 17.85 11.39
C ARG A 443 4.47 19.20 10.69
N GLY A 444 3.31 19.44 10.09
CA GLY A 444 2.97 20.69 9.43
C GLY A 444 4.05 21.14 8.45
N GLN A 445 4.61 22.32 8.70
CA GLN A 445 5.62 22.94 7.85
C GLN A 445 6.99 22.23 7.90
N GLN A 446 7.25 21.36 8.89
CA GLN A 446 8.53 20.64 9.04
C GLN A 446 8.76 19.57 7.97
N VAL A 447 7.69 19.08 7.33
CA VAL A 447 7.84 18.10 6.24
C VAL A 447 8.10 18.74 4.89
N HIS A 448 8.00 20.07 4.81
CA HIS A 448 8.34 20.85 3.62
C HIS A 448 7.69 20.32 2.33
N GLY A 449 6.45 19.81 2.43
CA GLY A 449 5.71 19.26 1.30
C GLY A 449 6.18 17.89 0.79
N LEU A 450 7.12 17.23 1.47
CA LEU A 450 7.40 15.84 1.21
C LEU A 450 6.16 15.00 1.48
N LEU A 451 5.76 14.16 0.52
CA LEU A 451 4.61 13.26 0.59
C LEU A 451 4.97 11.87 0.03
N TYR A 452 4.18 10.85 0.39
CA TYR A 452 4.22 9.51 -0.21
C TYR A 452 5.63 8.87 -0.21
N ARG A 453 6.00 8.11 -1.25
CA ARG A 453 7.33 7.49 -1.40
C ARG A 453 8.46 8.54 -1.41
N ASP A 454 8.16 9.76 -1.85
CA ASP A 454 9.14 10.85 -1.99
C ASP A 454 9.69 11.26 -0.62
N LEU A 455 8.91 11.06 0.45
CA LEU A 455 9.32 11.23 1.84
C LEU A 455 10.45 10.30 2.27
N LEU A 456 10.48 9.08 1.75
CA LEU A 456 11.47 8.07 2.14
C LEU A 456 12.83 8.37 1.49
N ALA A 457 12.79 8.82 0.23
CA ALA A 457 13.98 9.15 -0.55
C ALA A 457 14.52 10.56 -0.30
N LEU A 458 13.66 11.54 0.05
CA LEU A 458 14.07 12.94 0.28
C LEU A 458 14.10 13.35 1.75
N GLY A 459 13.42 12.61 2.63
CA GLY A 459 13.35 12.91 4.06
C GLY A 459 14.73 12.97 4.74
N TRP A 460 15.76 12.35 4.15
CA TRP A 460 17.13 12.45 4.66
C TRP A 460 17.84 13.77 4.41
N LEU A 461 17.41 14.51 3.39
CA LEU A 461 17.84 15.89 3.19
C LEU A 461 17.25 16.82 4.25
N ILE A 462 16.31 16.32 5.07
CA ILE A 462 15.65 17.03 6.15
C ILE A 462 15.80 16.23 7.47
N PRO A 463 16.98 16.27 8.11
CA PRO A 463 17.30 15.41 9.26
C PRO A 463 16.34 15.56 10.45
N GLU A 464 15.61 16.68 10.51
CA GLU A 464 14.70 17.05 11.59
C GLU A 464 13.37 16.27 11.58
N ILE A 465 13.04 15.58 10.48
CA ILE A 465 11.78 14.83 10.33
C ILE A 465 11.82 13.48 11.08
N ILE A 466 13.01 12.97 11.40
CA ILE A 466 13.16 11.56 11.81
C ILE A 466 13.32 11.41 13.32
N HIS A 467 12.45 10.58 13.90
CA HIS A 467 12.64 10.06 15.24
C HIS A 467 13.81 9.06 15.25
N GLY A 468 14.75 9.24 16.18
CA GLY A 468 15.80 8.25 16.41
C GLY A 468 15.20 6.92 16.86
N PRO A 469 15.75 5.77 16.44
CA PRO A 469 15.12 4.47 16.65
C PRO A 469 15.18 3.98 18.09
N TYR A 470 14.18 3.18 18.49
CA TYR A 470 14.06 2.53 19.80
C TYR A 470 14.21 1.01 19.68
N ILE A 471 15.41 0.54 19.31
CA ILE A 471 15.60 -0.87 18.92
C ILE A 471 15.59 -1.82 20.14
N GLN A 472 14.53 -2.63 20.27
CA GLN A 472 14.56 -3.95 20.92
C GLN A 472 13.71 -4.95 20.14
N ASN A 473 14.35 -5.86 19.39
CA ASN A 473 13.72 -6.89 18.55
C ASN A 473 12.80 -7.89 19.29
N GLY A 474 12.74 -7.88 20.63
CA GLY A 474 11.84 -8.73 21.41
C GLY A 474 10.36 -8.33 21.36
N LYS A 475 10.05 -7.08 21.01
CA LYS A 475 8.70 -6.51 21.11
C LYS A 475 7.66 -7.13 20.17
N ILE A 476 8.05 -7.68 19.02
CA ILE A 476 7.08 -8.25 18.06
C ILE A 476 6.51 -9.58 18.56
N TYR A 477 7.32 -10.40 19.25
CA TYR A 477 6.85 -11.65 19.84
C TYR A 477 5.95 -11.41 21.05
N GLU A 478 6.25 -10.42 21.88
CA GLU A 478 5.34 -9.94 22.93
C GLU A 478 3.99 -9.53 22.34
N ARG A 479 4.03 -8.82 21.20
CA ARG A 479 2.83 -8.37 20.50
C ARG A 479 2.01 -9.52 19.95
N TYR A 480 2.63 -10.50 19.28
CA TYR A 480 1.91 -11.67 18.81
C TYR A 480 1.26 -12.46 19.95
N ILE A 481 1.95 -12.60 21.09
CA ILE A 481 1.38 -13.20 22.30
C ILE A 481 0.18 -12.39 22.80
N ALA A 482 0.32 -11.07 22.91
CA ALA A 482 -0.75 -10.19 23.37
C ALA A 482 -1.98 -10.23 22.45
N TRP A 483 -1.77 -10.22 21.13
CA TRP A 483 -2.83 -10.35 20.14
C TRP A 483 -3.55 -11.69 20.20
N LEU A 484 -2.80 -12.78 20.35
CA LEU A 484 -3.39 -14.11 20.51
C LEU A 484 -4.25 -14.18 21.79
N TYR A 485 -3.73 -13.66 22.91
CA TYR A 485 -4.47 -13.55 24.16
C TYR A 485 -5.75 -12.72 24.02
N GLU A 486 -5.68 -11.56 23.37
CA GLU A 486 -6.81 -10.68 23.14
C GLU A 486 -7.89 -11.36 22.29
N ASP A 487 -7.51 -12.02 21.19
CA ASP A 487 -8.46 -12.73 20.31
C ASP A 487 -9.17 -13.87 21.05
N ILE A 488 -8.44 -14.65 21.86
CA ILE A 488 -9.02 -15.69 22.73
C ILE A 488 -10.05 -15.08 23.69
N ASN A 489 -9.70 -14.00 24.39
CA ASN A 489 -10.58 -13.37 25.36
C ASN A 489 -11.82 -12.74 24.71
N ASN A 490 -11.64 -12.08 23.56
CA ASN A 490 -12.74 -11.50 22.80
C ASN A 490 -13.73 -12.57 22.34
N ILE A 491 -13.24 -13.74 21.94
CA ILE A 491 -14.09 -14.89 21.58
C ILE A 491 -14.84 -15.41 22.82
N LYS A 492 -14.15 -15.56 23.96
CA LYS A 492 -14.75 -16.01 25.23
C LYS A 492 -15.84 -15.07 25.75
N LEU A 493 -15.63 -13.76 25.62
CA LEU A 493 -16.63 -12.75 26.01
C LEU A 493 -17.88 -12.82 25.14
N LYS A 494 -17.74 -13.20 23.87
CA LYS A 494 -18.85 -13.28 22.91
C LYS A 494 -19.65 -14.60 22.97
N LYS A 495 -19.14 -15.69 23.57
CA LYS A 495 -19.86 -16.98 23.66
C LYS A 495 -19.58 -17.79 24.93
N VAL A 496 -20.63 -18.45 25.45
CA VAL A 496 -20.62 -19.19 26.74
C VAL A 496 -20.11 -20.64 26.64
N SER A 497 -19.87 -21.20 25.44
CA SER A 497 -19.47 -22.61 25.31
C SER A 497 -17.96 -22.83 25.29
N ALA A 498 -17.47 -23.72 26.14
CA ALA A 498 -16.15 -24.34 25.99
C ALA A 498 -16.05 -25.02 24.62
N ASN A 499 -15.18 -24.50 23.75
CA ASN A 499 -14.91 -25.05 22.43
C ASN A 499 -13.46 -25.55 22.42
N GLU A 500 -13.25 -26.76 21.90
CA GLU A 500 -11.95 -27.43 21.82
C GLU A 500 -10.87 -26.54 21.18
N TYR A 501 -11.20 -25.82 20.10
CA TYR A 501 -10.26 -24.93 19.42
C TYR A 501 -9.81 -23.74 20.30
N ILE A 502 -10.68 -23.21 21.16
CA ILE A 502 -10.31 -22.13 22.09
C ILE A 502 -9.38 -22.68 23.17
N ALA A 503 -9.67 -23.89 23.69
CA ALA A 503 -8.84 -24.51 24.71
C ALA A 503 -7.44 -24.87 24.17
N GLU A 504 -7.35 -25.38 22.93
CA GLU A 504 -6.08 -25.64 22.28
C GLU A 504 -5.31 -24.34 21.98
N ALA A 505 -6.00 -23.28 21.53
CA ALA A 505 -5.38 -21.97 21.34
C ALA A 505 -4.79 -21.40 22.65
N GLU A 506 -5.46 -21.61 23.79
CA GLU A 506 -4.96 -21.23 25.11
C GLU A 506 -3.72 -22.02 25.53
N GLU A 507 -3.71 -23.33 25.29
CA GLU A 507 -2.55 -24.16 25.57
C GLU A 507 -1.32 -23.69 24.78
N TYR A 508 -1.52 -23.34 23.50
CA TYR A 508 -0.45 -22.77 22.68
C TYR A 508 -0.03 -21.37 23.15
N LEU A 509 -0.96 -20.52 23.58
CA LEU A 509 -0.63 -19.23 24.18
C LEU A 509 0.26 -19.39 25.42
N ASP A 510 -0.09 -20.29 26.33
CA ASP A 510 0.69 -20.56 27.55
C ASP A 510 2.10 -21.04 27.21
N LYS A 511 2.22 -21.95 26.23
CA LYS A 511 3.52 -22.42 25.72
C LYS A 511 4.33 -21.27 25.10
N ALA A 512 3.69 -20.38 24.35
CA ALA A 512 4.34 -19.20 23.77
C ALA A 512 4.87 -18.24 24.86
N ILE A 513 4.08 -17.98 25.90
CA ILE A 513 4.51 -17.16 27.04
C ILE A 513 5.72 -17.77 27.75
N ILE A 514 5.70 -19.08 27.99
CA ILE A 514 6.83 -19.80 28.62
C ILE A 514 8.08 -19.73 27.73
N ALA A 515 7.94 -20.00 26.43
CA ALA A 515 9.05 -19.90 25.48
C ALA A 515 9.64 -18.48 25.43
N TYR A 516 8.79 -17.46 25.52
CA TYR A 516 9.20 -16.05 25.53
C TYR A 516 10.02 -15.71 26.78
N GLN A 517 9.54 -16.13 27.95
CA GLN A 517 10.24 -15.97 29.22
C GLN A 517 11.61 -16.67 29.24
N ASN A 518 11.77 -17.75 28.46
CA ASN A 518 13.01 -18.49 28.30
C ASN A 518 13.93 -17.93 27.20
N GLY A 519 13.50 -16.91 26.46
CA GLY A 519 14.23 -16.34 25.31
C GLY A 519 14.26 -17.23 24.07
N ASP A 520 13.40 -18.27 23.99
CA ASP A 520 13.31 -19.15 22.82
C ASP A 520 12.29 -18.60 21.80
N TYR A 521 12.69 -17.56 21.07
CA TYR A 521 11.83 -16.88 20.11
C TYR A 521 11.38 -17.76 18.93
N VAL A 522 12.11 -18.84 18.63
CA VAL A 522 11.71 -19.80 17.60
C VAL A 522 10.49 -20.58 18.09
N GLN A 523 10.52 -21.08 19.32
CA GLN A 523 9.36 -21.76 19.92
C GLN A 523 8.19 -20.81 20.15
N VAL A 524 8.43 -19.57 20.58
CA VAL A 524 7.35 -18.56 20.72
C VAL A 524 6.56 -18.45 19.43
N LYS A 525 7.28 -18.28 18.32
CA LYS A 525 6.70 -18.15 16.99
C LYS A 525 5.91 -19.39 16.59
N GLU A 526 6.45 -20.59 16.78
CA GLU A 526 5.75 -21.85 16.45
C GLU A 526 4.45 -21.99 17.24
N TYR A 527 4.47 -21.70 18.54
CA TYR A 527 3.29 -21.78 19.39
C TYR A 527 2.26 -20.69 19.07
N VAL A 528 2.70 -19.46 18.79
CA VAL A 528 1.83 -18.37 18.31
C VAL A 528 1.10 -18.78 17.03
N ILE A 529 1.84 -19.32 16.04
CA ILE A 529 1.26 -19.80 14.77
C ILE A 529 0.20 -20.86 15.03
N GLN A 530 0.51 -21.84 15.88
CA GLN A 530 -0.42 -22.91 16.23
C GLN A 530 -1.69 -22.35 16.91
N GLY A 531 -1.52 -21.42 17.85
CA GLY A 531 -2.64 -20.75 18.51
C GLY A 531 -3.55 -19.99 17.53
N PHE A 532 -2.98 -19.21 16.61
CA PHE A 532 -3.75 -18.53 15.58
C PHE A 532 -4.47 -19.50 14.64
N ASN A 533 -3.83 -20.60 14.26
CA ASN A 533 -4.44 -21.64 13.42
C ASN A 533 -5.67 -22.27 14.10
N GLU A 534 -5.63 -22.51 15.42
CA GLU A 534 -6.81 -23.00 16.14
C GLU A 534 -7.94 -21.95 16.19
N ILE A 535 -7.61 -20.68 16.39
CA ILE A 535 -8.59 -19.58 16.30
C ILE A 535 -9.22 -19.51 14.90
N GLN A 536 -8.44 -19.71 13.85
CA GLN A 536 -8.97 -19.74 12.48
C GLN A 536 -9.94 -20.91 12.26
N LYS A 537 -9.58 -22.14 12.69
CA LYS A 537 -10.48 -23.29 12.60
C LYS A 537 -11.80 -23.04 13.32
N TYR A 538 -11.74 -22.40 14.50
CA TYR A 538 -12.92 -21.99 15.23
C TYR A 538 -13.79 -21.00 14.44
N ARG A 539 -13.19 -19.96 13.86
CA ARG A 539 -13.90 -18.96 13.06
C ARG A 539 -14.57 -19.57 11.82
N LEU A 540 -13.86 -20.41 11.07
CA LEU A 540 -14.38 -21.13 9.90
C LEU A 540 -15.57 -22.04 10.27
N LYS A 541 -15.52 -22.71 11.43
CA LYS A 541 -16.64 -23.52 11.93
C LYS A 541 -17.87 -22.66 12.20
N ILE A 542 -17.70 -21.50 12.83
CA ILE A 542 -18.83 -20.58 13.11
C ILE A 542 -19.42 -20.02 11.83
N GLU A 543 -18.59 -19.62 10.87
CA GLU A 543 -19.07 -19.11 9.58
C GLU A 543 -19.84 -20.19 8.82
N GLY A 544 -19.36 -21.43 8.81
CA GLY A 544 -20.10 -22.57 8.27
C GLY A 544 -21.46 -22.77 8.93
N GLU A 545 -21.53 -22.67 10.27
CA GLU A 545 -22.78 -22.72 11.02
C GLU A 545 -23.72 -21.55 10.69
N PHE A 546 -23.17 -20.34 10.49
CA PHE A 546 -23.95 -19.13 10.15
C PHE A 546 -24.49 -19.17 8.72
N ILE A 547 -23.67 -19.57 7.74
CA ILE A 547 -24.07 -19.76 6.35
C ILE A 547 -25.17 -20.83 6.28
N LEU A 548 -25.00 -21.96 6.97
CA LEU A 548 -26.00 -23.03 7.04
C LEU A 548 -27.30 -22.54 7.69
N SER A 549 -27.20 -21.76 8.76
CA SER A 549 -28.37 -21.16 9.44
C SER A 549 -29.12 -20.18 8.53
N ASN A 550 -28.42 -19.33 7.80
CA ASN A 550 -29.02 -18.41 6.84
C ASN A 550 -29.64 -19.12 5.63
N LEU A 551 -29.01 -20.21 5.15
CA LEU A 551 -29.58 -21.08 4.12
C LEU A 551 -30.86 -21.76 4.62
N LEU A 552 -30.85 -22.28 5.85
CA LEU A 552 -32.02 -22.88 6.48
C LEU A 552 -33.14 -21.85 6.68
N ILE A 553 -32.85 -20.65 7.18
CA ILE A 553 -33.83 -19.58 7.35
C ILE A 553 -34.42 -19.17 5.99
N SER A 554 -33.58 -18.97 4.98
CA SER A 554 -34.00 -18.67 3.60
C SER A 554 -34.87 -19.79 3.03
N LEU A 555 -34.51 -21.04 3.28
CA LEU A 555 -35.29 -22.22 2.86
C LEU A 555 -36.63 -22.28 3.60
N PHE A 556 -36.66 -22.03 4.91
CA PHE A 556 -37.89 -21.96 5.70
C PHE A 556 -38.82 -20.84 5.22
N ILE A 557 -38.27 -19.66 4.89
CA ILE A 557 -39.03 -18.54 4.31
C ILE A 557 -39.58 -18.96 2.94
N ALA A 558 -38.76 -19.58 2.07
CA ALA A 558 -39.19 -20.05 0.76
C ALA A 558 -40.31 -21.09 0.87
N ILE A 559 -40.17 -22.08 1.76
CA ILE A 559 -41.21 -23.09 2.04
C ILE A 559 -42.47 -22.45 2.60
N ALA A 560 -42.35 -21.50 3.54
CA ALA A 560 -43.50 -20.79 4.10
C ALA A 560 -44.25 -19.98 3.04
N VAL A 561 -43.53 -19.31 2.13
CA VAL A 561 -44.11 -18.62 0.97
C VAL A 561 -44.78 -19.61 0.03
N LEU A 562 -44.16 -20.76 -0.26
CA LEU A 562 -44.72 -21.78 -1.13
C LEU A 562 -46.00 -22.42 -0.54
N LEU A 563 -46.01 -22.68 0.77
CA LEU A 563 -47.17 -23.17 1.51
C LEU A 563 -48.29 -22.13 1.56
N LEU A 564 -47.97 -20.85 1.76
CA LEU A 564 -48.95 -19.77 1.65
C LEU A 564 -49.56 -19.68 0.25
N VAL A 565 -48.75 -19.82 -0.81
CA VAL A 565 -49.23 -19.79 -2.20
C VAL A 565 -50.10 -21.01 -2.54
N THR A 566 -49.76 -22.19 -2.02
CA THR A 566 -50.51 -23.44 -2.27
C THR A 566 -51.78 -23.57 -1.42
N PHE A 567 -51.79 -23.09 -0.17
CA PHE A 567 -52.97 -23.11 0.70
C PHE A 567 -53.94 -21.93 0.48
N HIS A 568 -53.53 -20.85 -0.20
CA HIS A 568 -54.40 -19.73 -0.53
C HIS A 568 -54.65 -19.61 -2.04
N ARG A 569 -55.31 -20.61 -2.61
CA ARG A 569 -56.00 -20.49 -3.91
C ARG A 569 -57.20 -19.52 -3.88
N SER A 570 -57.47 -18.88 -2.74
CA SER A 570 -58.48 -17.85 -2.57
C SER A 570 -57.94 -16.69 -1.72
N ILE A 571 -57.74 -15.51 -2.36
CA ILE A 571 -57.93 -14.12 -1.86
C ILE A 571 -56.70 -13.15 -1.79
N SER A 572 -56.96 -11.98 -2.40
CA SER A 572 -56.58 -10.57 -2.12
C SER A 572 -55.24 -9.96 -2.55
N ILE A 573 -55.39 -8.82 -3.24
CA ILE A 573 -54.41 -7.79 -3.63
C ILE A 573 -53.49 -7.35 -2.46
N LYS A 574 -53.93 -7.45 -1.20
CA LYS A 574 -53.11 -7.09 -0.03
C LYS A 574 -51.93 -8.05 0.21
N LEU A 575 -52.03 -9.33 -0.13
CA LEU A 575 -50.92 -10.29 0.04
C LEU A 575 -49.81 -10.07 -0.99
N LYS A 576 -50.17 -9.69 -2.24
CA LYS A 576 -49.21 -9.27 -3.28
C LYS A 576 -48.39 -8.05 -2.87
N PHE A 577 -48.96 -7.16 -2.06
CA PHE A 577 -48.26 -5.99 -1.52
C PHE A 577 -47.23 -6.37 -0.45
N TYR A 578 -47.54 -7.36 0.41
CA TYR A 578 -46.61 -7.85 1.43
C TYR A 578 -45.46 -8.67 0.85
N ILE A 579 -45.72 -9.54 -0.14
CA ILE A 579 -44.67 -10.31 -0.82
C ILE A 579 -43.68 -9.39 -1.55
N ARG A 580 -44.17 -8.32 -2.21
CA ARG A 580 -43.31 -7.28 -2.82
C ARG A 580 -42.46 -6.49 -1.82
N LYS A 581 -42.88 -6.42 -0.56
CA LYS A 581 -42.14 -5.73 0.50
C LYS A 581 -41.08 -6.65 1.11
N LEU A 582 -41.36 -7.96 1.19
CA LEU A 582 -40.43 -9.00 1.65
C LEU A 582 -39.32 -9.31 0.61
N THR A 583 -39.63 -9.30 -0.70
CA THR A 583 -38.62 -9.46 -1.76
C THR A 583 -37.69 -8.26 -1.95
N ARG A 584 -37.89 -7.14 -1.24
CA ARG A 584 -36.90 -6.05 -1.18
C ARG A 584 -35.84 -6.24 -0.09
N LEU A 585 -36.00 -7.25 0.76
CA LEU A 585 -35.13 -7.52 1.91
C LEU A 585 -34.25 -8.78 1.72
N VAL A 586 -34.31 -9.43 0.56
CA VAL A 586 -33.56 -10.64 0.23
C VAL A 586 -32.87 -10.46 -1.12
N ASP A 587 -31.68 -11.05 -1.25
CA ASP A 587 -30.83 -11.15 -2.45
C ASP A 587 -31.54 -10.82 -3.79
N PRO A 588 -31.08 -9.80 -4.53
CA PRO A 588 -31.67 -9.37 -5.81
C PRO A 588 -31.79 -10.50 -6.85
N THR A 589 -30.86 -11.46 -6.85
CA THR A 589 -30.79 -12.53 -7.85
C THR A 589 -31.87 -13.59 -7.61
N LEU A 590 -32.21 -13.86 -6.34
CA LEU A 590 -33.32 -14.73 -5.96
C LEU A 590 -34.68 -14.08 -6.29
N CYS A 591 -34.76 -12.76 -6.13
CA CYS A 591 -35.96 -11.97 -6.41
C CYS A 591 -36.29 -11.90 -7.91
N MET A 592 -35.29 -11.89 -8.79
CA MET A 592 -35.49 -12.03 -10.23
C MET A 592 -36.11 -13.39 -10.59
N LYS A 593 -35.54 -14.49 -10.10
CA LYS A 593 -36.05 -15.85 -10.39
C LYS A 593 -37.46 -16.10 -9.85
N LEU A 594 -37.79 -15.57 -8.68
CA LEU A 594 -39.15 -15.63 -8.11
C LEU A 594 -40.15 -14.77 -8.90
N ARG A 595 -39.71 -13.63 -9.44
CA ARG A 595 -40.54 -12.77 -10.29
C ARG A 595 -40.88 -13.44 -11.61
N ASP A 596 -39.90 -14.09 -12.24
CA ASP A 596 -40.11 -14.86 -13.47
C ASP A 596 -41.04 -16.06 -13.26
N LEU A 597 -40.99 -16.70 -12.08
CA LEU A 597 -41.91 -17.79 -11.70
C LEU A 597 -43.35 -17.30 -11.45
N ILE A 598 -43.52 -16.10 -10.90
CA ILE A 598 -44.84 -15.50 -10.65
C ILE A 598 -45.45 -14.97 -11.96
N ASP A 599 -44.65 -14.31 -12.80
CA ASP A 599 -45.11 -13.73 -14.06
C ASP A 599 -45.25 -14.79 -15.18
N GLY A 600 -44.51 -15.90 -15.11
CA GLY A 600 -44.62 -17.05 -16.01
C GLY A 600 -45.78 -18.02 -15.74
N SER A 601 -46.57 -17.79 -14.69
CA SER A 601 -47.73 -18.65 -14.31
C SER A 601 -49.08 -18.19 -14.91
N GLN A 602 -49.06 -17.33 -15.93
CA GLN A 602 -50.24 -17.03 -16.75
C GLN A 602 -50.33 -17.96 -17.97
N ILE A 603 -50.74 -19.22 -17.75
CA ILE A 603 -51.58 -20.00 -18.68
C ILE A 603 -52.63 -20.74 -17.85
#